data_AF-A0A550HKK9-F1
#
_entry.id   AF-A0A550HKK9-F1
#
_cell.length_a   1.000
_cell.length_b   1.000
_cell.length_c   1.000
_cell.angle_alpha   90.00
_cell.angle_beta   90.00
_cell.angle_gamma   90.00
#
_symmetry.space_group_name_H-M   'P 1'
#
loop_
_entity.id
_entity.type
_entity.pdbx_description
1 polymer ?
#
loop_
_entity_poly.entity_id
_entity_poly.type
_entity_poly.pdbx_seq_one_letter_code
_entity_poly.pdbx_strand_id
1 'polypeptide(L)' 'YGEQFTSLVERGNIYGAQFHPEKSGKPGAALLRNFLEIIRR' A
#
# COMPACT_ATOMS: atom_id res chain seq x y z
N TYR A 1 -21.99 -1.06 -0.54
CA TYR A 1 -20.84 -1.26 -1.43
C TYR A 1 -21.06 -0.44 -2.68
N GLY A 2 -20.04 0.28 -3.18
CA GLY A 2 -20.14 0.94 -4.48
C GLY A 2 -19.69 2.40 -4.56
N GLU A 3 -19.29 3.02 -3.45
CA GLU A 3 -18.70 4.36 -3.50
C GLU A 3 -17.22 4.29 -3.83
N GLN A 4 -16.76 5.24 -4.65
CA GLN A 4 -15.33 5.41 -4.91
C GLN A 4 -14.68 6.06 -3.70
N PHE A 5 -13.56 5.49 -3.26
CA PHE A 5 -12.74 6.05 -2.20
C PHE A 5 -11.27 5.77 -2.48
N THR A 6 -10.40 6.52 -1.82
CA THR A 6 -8.96 6.36 -1.97
C THR A 6 -8.48 5.18 -1.13
N SER A 7 -7.92 4.16 -1.79
CA SER A 7 -7.37 2.96 -1.12
C SER A 7 -5.88 3.08 -0.80
N LEU A 8 -5.15 3.91 -1.55
CA LEU A 8 -3.72 4.19 -1.41
C LEU A 8 -3.43 5.65 -1.76
N VAL A 9 -2.50 6.27 -1.04
CA VAL A 9 -1.99 7.62 -1.29
C VAL A 9 -0.47 7.65 -1.27
N GLU A 10 0.09 8.60 -2.03
CA GLU A 10 1.51 8.92 -2.03
C GLU A 10 1.67 10.45 -2.06
N ARG A 11 2.61 10.97 -1.27
CA ARG A 11 3.10 12.35 -1.38
C ARG A 11 4.58 12.41 -1.05
N GLY A 12 5.42 12.46 -2.07
CA GLY A 12 6.87 12.38 -1.89
C GLY A 12 7.26 11.04 -1.28
N ASN A 13 7.96 11.05 -0.15
CA ASN A 13 8.36 9.84 0.56
C ASN A 13 7.30 9.31 1.55
N ILE A 14 6.10 9.89 1.58
CA ILE A 14 5.00 9.48 2.48
C ILE A 14 4.01 8.61 1.70
N TYR A 15 3.68 7.44 2.26
CA TYR A 15 2.76 6.46 1.69
C TYR A 15 1.70 6.08 2.74
N GLY A 16 0.47 5.86 2.29
CA GLY A 16 -0.64 5.45 3.16
C GLY A 16 -1.57 4.46 2.48
N ALA A 17 -2.04 3.46 3.21
CA ALA A 17 -3.03 2.50 2.76
C ALA A 17 -4.24 2.53 3.69
N GLN A 18 -5.45 2.56 3.12
CA GLN A 18 -6.69 2.51 3.91
C GLN A 18 -6.95 1.10 4.45
N PHE A 19 -6.46 0.07 3.77
CA PHE A 19 -6.55 -1.33 4.20
C PHE A 19 -5.29 -1.75 4.96
N HIS A 20 -5.32 -2.96 5.53
CA HIS A 20 -4.22 -3.59 6.25
C HIS A 20 -3.43 -4.53 5.32
N PRO A 21 -2.28 -4.11 4.74
CA PRO A 21 -1.51 -4.95 3.83
C PRO A 21 -1.05 -6.25 4.51
N GLU A 22 -0.73 -6.21 5.79
CA GLU A 22 -0.33 -7.36 6.61
C GLU A 22 -1.42 -8.42 6.78
N LYS A 23 -2.69 -8.03 6.64
CA LYS A 23 -3.85 -8.94 6.70
C LYS A 23 -4.37 -9.34 5.32
N SER A 24 -3.73 -8.89 4.25
CA SER A 24 -4.19 -9.07 2.86
C SER A 24 -3.50 -10.24 2.13
N GLY A 25 -2.82 -11.13 2.85
CA GLY A 25 -2.21 -12.34 2.29
C GLY A 25 -1.11 -12.07 1.24
N LYS A 26 -1.06 -12.90 0.19
CA LYS A 26 -0.02 -12.80 -0.86
C LYS A 26 0.02 -11.41 -1.55
N PRO A 27 -1.11 -10.79 -1.94
CA PRO A 27 -1.11 -9.44 -2.50
C PRO A 27 -0.54 -8.39 -1.53
N GLY A 28 -0.94 -8.46 -0.26
CA GLY A 28 -0.43 -7.54 0.77
C GLY A 28 1.08 -7.66 0.99
N ALA A 29 1.58 -8.91 1.04
CA ALA A 29 3.02 -9.17 1.13
C ALA A 29 3.80 -8.71 -0.13
N ALA A 30 3.19 -8.72 -1.31
CA ALA A 30 3.80 -8.15 -2.51
C ALA A 30 3.86 -6.61 -2.42
N LEU A 31 2.79 -5.96 -1.97
CA LEU A 31 2.75 -4.51 -1.77
C LEU A 31 3.82 -4.04 -0.79
N LEU A 32 3.96 -4.72 0.36
CA LEU A 32 5.00 -4.39 1.36
C LEU A 32 6.42 -4.58 0.80
N ARG A 33 6.65 -5.61 -0.03
CA ARG A 33 7.95 -5.80 -0.70
C ARG A 33 8.25 -4.65 -1.66
N ASN A 34 7.28 -4.24 -2.48
CA ASN A 34 7.45 -3.11 -3.39
C ASN A 34 7.76 -1.81 -2.62
N PHE A 35 7.10 -1.56 -1.49
CA PHE A 35 7.39 -0.41 -0.64
C PHE A 35 8.84 -0.43 -0.13
N LEU A 36 9.34 -1.59 0.31
CA LEU A 36 10.74 -1.73 0.72
C LEU A 36 11.74 -1.51 -0.42
N GLU A 37 11.38 -1.89 -1.65
CA GLU A 37 12.22 -1.64 -2.83
C GLU A 37 12.28 -0.15 -3.18
N ILE A 38 11.18 0.58 -3.00
CA ILE A 38 11.15 2.04 -3.19
C ILE A 38 12.08 2.74 -2.19
N ILE A 39 12.07 2.32 -0.91
CA ILE A 39 12.95 2.91 0.13
C ILE A 39 14.44 2.68 -0.16
N ARG A 40 14.77 1.61 -0.87
CA ARG A 40 16.17 1.22 -1.17
C ARG A 40 16.76 1.96 -2.38
N ARG A 41 15.98 2.77 -3.09
CA ARG A 41 16.41 3.57 -4.24
C ARG A 41 16.68 5.00 -3.81
#